data_AF-W8X922-F1
#
_entry.id   AF-W8X922-F1
#
_cell.length_a   1.000
_cell.length_b   1.000
_cell.length_c   1.000
_cell.angle_alpha   90.00
_cell.angle_beta   90.00
_cell.angle_gamma   90.00
#
_symmetry.space_group_name_H-M   'P 1'
#
loop_
_entity.id
_entity.type
_entity.pdbx_description
1 polymer ?
#
loop_
_entity_poly.entity_id
_entity_poly.type
_entity_poly.pdbx_seq_one_letter_code
_entity_poly.pdbx_strand_id
1 'polypeptide(L)'
;MALPQWTDQQVFDQMNSGSTWTSSLITYAFPQSSSVFDPDLAEHFAGFSPLNTAQQPLVHLAMMLWDDLIARDIVQGSVHDADIMLSNTSSTDGYAFAVSGGTVWFSSKEDLLQSPEIGKDGFVTFLHEIGHALGLNHMGDYNGEDDNGPSSYQDSDMLSIMSYYGPGMNGGKGLVAWGDWFASDIGSEGYSPQTPMVNDIMVIQRLYGADTTTREGNTVYGFGSNIQGPLAQIYDFSINQHPILTIYDAGGVDTINLSGWGTDSLIDLNPGQYSSVNGMTNNLAIAKATLIENAVAGAGNDVLIGNSADNHLDGGAGQDSAMFSGALPGYDLSYDVFSREYTVVDMTAGRDGTDTLINIEYANFNGAGGDLNDLTPAVYRFYNAGLGLHFYTSNNDEATAVTRMNGFVYEGVGFGRSVEGAGIPDADTVAVQRFYNQATGDHFYTAGADEARHLMEIGGAWQYEGRAFNAYGTQADGTTALYRFLNTESGTHFYTADIAEKEAVMQSGYFSYEGIAFYVTA
;
A
#
# COMPACT_ATOMS: atom_id res chain seq x y z
N MET A 1 7.33 18.60 27.28
CA MET A 1 5.94 18.91 26.88
C MET A 1 5.78 18.42 25.45
N ALA A 2 4.58 18.02 25.04
CA ALA A 2 4.34 17.73 23.62
C ALA A 2 4.58 19.00 22.80
N LEU A 3 5.30 18.87 21.68
CA LEU A 3 5.52 19.96 20.74
C LEU A 3 4.21 20.31 20.01
N PRO A 4 4.06 21.54 19.49
CA PRO A 4 2.92 21.89 18.66
C PRO A 4 2.88 21.02 17.40
N GLN A 5 1.66 20.71 16.95
CA GLN A 5 1.39 20.12 15.65
C GLN A 5 1.13 21.24 14.64
N TRP A 6 1.98 21.37 13.64
CA TRP A 6 1.87 22.37 12.59
C TRP A 6 0.95 21.93 11.46
N THR A 7 0.21 22.90 10.93
CA THR A 7 -0.51 22.77 9.67
C THR A 7 0.46 22.87 8.48
N ASP A 8 0.04 22.40 7.31
CA ASP A 8 0.78 22.55 6.05
C ASP A 8 1.17 24.00 5.75
N GLN A 9 0.32 24.96 6.11
CA GLN A 9 0.64 26.38 5.93
C GLN A 9 1.78 26.82 6.84
N GLN A 10 1.80 26.38 8.10
CA GLN A 10 2.88 26.71 9.04
C GLN A 10 4.20 26.07 8.63
N VAL A 11 4.17 24.81 8.17
CA VAL A 11 5.35 24.14 7.59
C VAL A 11 5.85 24.93 6.37
N PHE A 12 4.96 25.31 5.45
CA PHE A 12 5.34 26.12 4.30
C PHE A 12 5.94 27.47 4.69
N ASP A 13 5.32 28.19 5.64
CA ASP A 13 5.80 29.49 6.09
C ASP A 13 7.18 29.38 6.75
N GLN A 14 7.46 28.30 7.48
CA GLN A 14 8.78 28.04 8.07
C GLN A 14 9.85 27.75 7.01
N MET A 15 9.54 26.83 6.09
CA MET A 15 10.50 26.34 5.10
C MET A 15 10.68 27.28 3.92
N ASN A 16 9.81 28.25 3.69
CA ASN A 16 9.94 29.17 2.57
C ASN A 16 10.97 30.27 2.88
N SER A 17 12.13 30.24 2.23
CA SER A 17 13.16 31.28 2.37
C SER A 17 12.74 32.66 1.83
N GLY A 18 11.66 32.72 1.03
CA GLY A 18 11.26 33.89 0.27
C GLY A 18 12.10 34.11 -1.00
N SER A 19 13.08 33.24 -1.29
CA SER A 19 13.91 33.28 -2.49
C SER A 19 13.55 32.13 -3.43
N THR A 20 13.31 32.44 -4.71
CA THR A 20 13.05 31.44 -5.75
C THR A 20 13.71 31.85 -7.05
N TRP A 21 14.08 30.86 -7.86
CA TRP A 21 14.47 31.11 -9.24
C TRP A 21 13.26 31.59 -10.04
N THR A 22 13.44 32.48 -11.03
CA THR A 22 12.33 33.00 -11.85
C THR A 22 12.32 32.47 -13.29
N SER A 23 13.45 31.91 -13.75
CA SER A 23 13.59 31.27 -15.07
C SER A 23 12.93 29.89 -15.12
N SER A 24 12.20 29.58 -16.19
CA SER A 24 11.62 28.24 -16.39
C SER A 24 12.66 27.12 -16.47
N LEU A 25 13.92 27.47 -16.73
CA LEU A 25 15.08 26.57 -16.72
C LEU A 25 16.01 27.00 -15.58
N ILE A 26 16.35 26.06 -14.70
CA ILE A 26 17.38 26.21 -13.68
C ILE A 26 18.59 25.40 -14.14
N THR A 27 19.77 26.03 -14.10
CA THR A 27 21.00 25.41 -14.56
C THR A 27 21.96 25.15 -13.42
N TYR A 28 22.62 23.99 -13.41
CA TYR A 28 23.69 23.70 -12.46
C TYR A 28 25.00 23.35 -13.13
N ALA A 29 26.13 23.57 -12.45
CA ALA A 29 27.44 23.21 -12.98
C ALA A 29 28.44 22.77 -11.90
N PHE A 30 29.52 22.10 -12.35
CA PHE A 30 30.62 21.63 -11.53
C PHE A 30 31.93 22.39 -11.86
N PRO A 31 32.21 23.50 -11.17
CA PRO A 31 33.44 24.26 -11.34
C PRO A 31 34.71 23.39 -11.26
N GLN A 32 35.66 23.65 -12.16
CA GLN A 32 36.99 23.02 -12.17
C GLN A 32 38.09 23.97 -11.66
N SER A 33 37.74 25.24 -11.41
CA SER A 33 38.63 26.27 -10.91
C SER A 33 37.84 27.28 -10.12
N SER A 34 38.42 27.83 -9.05
CA SER A 34 37.80 28.89 -8.25
C SER A 34 37.71 30.24 -8.98
N SER A 35 38.35 30.39 -10.15
CA SER A 35 38.31 31.63 -10.93
C SER A 35 36.94 31.97 -11.53
N VAL A 36 35.98 31.05 -11.47
CA VAL A 36 34.61 31.26 -11.96
C VAL A 36 33.72 31.96 -10.94
N PHE A 37 34.12 31.97 -9.65
CA PHE A 37 33.35 32.60 -8.60
C PHE A 37 33.63 34.10 -8.50
N ASP A 38 32.64 34.84 -8.00
CA ASP A 38 32.79 36.26 -7.70
C ASP A 38 33.96 36.48 -6.72
N PRO A 39 34.98 37.28 -7.08
CA PRO A 39 36.08 37.61 -6.18
C PRO A 39 35.67 38.14 -4.81
N ASP A 40 34.49 38.75 -4.69
CA ASP A 40 33.96 39.24 -3.41
C ASP A 40 33.52 38.10 -2.46
N LEU A 41 33.39 36.87 -2.96
CA LEU A 41 33.12 35.64 -2.18
C LEU A 41 34.39 34.85 -1.83
N ALA A 42 35.58 35.47 -1.93
CA ALA A 42 36.87 34.79 -1.79
C ALA A 42 37.12 34.05 -0.48
N GLU A 43 36.42 34.43 0.58
CA GLU A 43 36.47 33.71 1.85
C GLU A 43 35.89 32.29 1.76
N HIS A 44 34.89 32.05 0.91
CA HIS A 44 34.21 30.76 0.79
C HIS A 44 34.99 29.75 -0.07
N PHE A 45 35.72 30.22 -1.09
CA PHE A 45 36.53 29.38 -1.98
C PHE A 45 38.02 29.31 -1.62
N ALA A 46 38.43 29.89 -0.49
CA ALA A 46 39.70 29.52 0.13
C ALA A 46 39.68 28.00 0.34
N GLY A 47 40.65 27.23 -0.16
CA GLY A 47 40.60 25.77 -0.05
C GLY A 47 39.65 25.06 -1.03
N PHE A 48 39.24 25.73 -2.12
CA PHE A 48 38.48 25.12 -3.22
C PHE A 48 39.09 23.80 -3.70
N SER A 49 38.23 22.82 -3.92
CA SER A 49 38.52 21.68 -4.78
C SER A 49 37.28 21.31 -5.63
N PRO A 50 37.48 20.80 -6.85
CA PRO A 50 36.36 20.35 -7.67
C PRO A 50 35.68 19.14 -7.02
N LEU A 51 34.41 18.93 -7.33
CA LEU A 51 33.74 17.67 -7.01
C LEU A 51 34.47 16.52 -7.69
N ASN A 52 34.75 15.46 -6.94
CA ASN A 52 35.47 14.30 -7.42
C ASN A 52 34.56 13.35 -8.22
N THR A 53 35.14 12.27 -8.76
CA THR A 53 34.42 11.32 -9.63
C THR A 53 33.37 10.47 -8.90
N ALA A 54 33.44 10.35 -7.57
CA ALA A 54 32.41 9.70 -6.76
C ALA A 54 31.24 10.65 -6.44
N GLN A 55 31.53 11.94 -6.24
CA GLN A 55 30.53 12.96 -5.92
C GLN A 55 29.66 13.35 -7.12
N GLN A 56 30.26 13.63 -8.29
CA GLN A 56 29.53 14.19 -9.43
C GLN A 56 28.31 13.34 -9.87
N PRO A 57 28.39 12.00 -9.98
CA PRO A 57 27.22 11.18 -10.32
C PRO A 57 26.10 11.25 -9.28
N LEU A 58 26.43 11.31 -7.98
CA LEU A 58 25.42 11.35 -6.92
C LEU A 58 24.83 12.75 -6.73
N VAL A 59 25.60 13.82 -6.96
CA VAL A 59 25.05 15.17 -7.06
C VAL A 59 24.13 15.30 -8.27
N HIS A 60 24.49 14.71 -9.41
CA HIS A 60 23.60 14.67 -10.58
C HIS A 60 22.29 13.92 -10.28
N LEU A 61 22.37 12.76 -9.61
CA LEU A 61 21.18 12.03 -9.15
C LEU A 61 20.32 12.88 -8.20
N ALA A 62 20.94 13.60 -7.25
CA ALA A 62 20.22 14.50 -6.34
C ALA A 62 19.52 15.65 -7.08
N MET A 63 20.13 16.19 -8.14
CA MET A 63 19.48 17.18 -9.02
C MET A 63 18.26 16.59 -9.74
N MET A 64 18.38 15.38 -10.30
CA MET A 64 17.25 14.69 -10.95
C MET A 64 16.09 14.45 -9.98
N LEU A 65 16.39 14.12 -8.72
CA LEU A 65 15.35 13.90 -7.70
C LEU A 65 14.60 15.18 -7.30
N TRP A 66 15.22 16.36 -7.42
CA TRP A 66 14.52 17.63 -7.26
C TRP A 66 13.78 18.07 -8.53
N ASP A 67 14.38 17.81 -9.70
CA ASP A 67 13.81 18.07 -11.03
C ASP A 67 12.45 17.36 -11.18
N ASP A 68 12.40 16.06 -10.85
CA ASP A 68 11.20 15.22 -10.88
C ASP A 68 10.00 15.81 -10.13
N LEU A 69 10.20 16.75 -9.19
CA LEU A 69 9.15 17.24 -8.31
C LEU A 69 8.48 18.52 -8.83
N ILE A 70 9.16 19.29 -9.68
CA ILE A 70 8.77 20.68 -9.98
C ILE A 70 8.56 20.93 -11.46
N ALA A 71 7.64 21.83 -11.80
CA ALA A 71 7.30 22.16 -13.19
C ALA A 71 8.43 22.86 -13.98
N ARG A 72 9.64 22.96 -13.43
CA ARG A 72 10.79 23.63 -14.05
C ARG A 72 11.90 22.63 -14.27
N ASP A 73 12.51 22.69 -15.44
CA ASP A 73 13.64 21.84 -15.77
C ASP A 73 14.90 22.27 -15.00
N ILE A 74 15.59 21.33 -14.40
CA ILE A 74 16.92 21.45 -13.80
C ILE A 74 17.92 20.70 -14.68
N VAL A 75 18.79 21.43 -15.37
CA VAL A 75 19.75 20.82 -16.32
C VAL A 75 21.19 21.20 -16.03
N GLN A 76 22.12 20.32 -16.38
CA GLN A 76 23.53 20.66 -16.32
C GLN A 76 23.88 21.69 -17.41
N GLY A 77 24.45 22.83 -16.99
CA GLY A 77 24.82 23.93 -17.84
C GLY A 77 26.32 24.23 -17.86
N SER A 78 26.65 25.44 -18.30
CA SER A 78 28.00 25.99 -18.32
C SER A 78 28.36 26.61 -16.98
N VAL A 79 29.61 26.45 -16.52
CA VAL A 79 30.12 27.10 -15.30
C VAL A 79 30.18 28.64 -15.36
N HIS A 80 29.89 29.25 -16.51
CA HIS A 80 29.89 30.72 -16.65
C HIS A 80 28.53 31.37 -16.37
N ASP A 81 27.46 30.61 -16.56
CA ASP A 81 26.08 31.14 -16.52
C ASP A 81 25.15 30.25 -15.67
N ALA A 82 25.71 29.31 -14.90
CA ALA A 82 24.92 28.41 -14.07
C ALA A 82 24.28 29.15 -12.88
N ASP A 83 23.01 28.85 -12.62
CA ASP A 83 22.28 29.34 -11.44
C ASP A 83 22.82 28.71 -10.16
N ILE A 84 23.15 27.42 -10.20
CA ILE A 84 23.67 26.65 -9.06
C ILE A 84 25.06 26.11 -9.37
N MET A 85 26.04 26.43 -8.52
CA MET A 85 27.40 25.89 -8.64
C MET A 85 27.73 25.04 -7.43
N LEU A 86 28.21 23.81 -7.64
CA LEU A 86 28.51 22.88 -6.55
C LEU A 86 30.00 22.56 -6.49
N SER A 87 30.61 22.69 -5.31
CA SER A 87 32.06 22.55 -5.15
C SER A 87 32.44 22.10 -3.74
N ASN A 88 33.69 21.65 -3.57
CA ASN A 88 34.24 21.35 -2.26
C ASN A 88 35.05 22.53 -1.71
N THR A 89 35.12 22.67 -0.39
CA THR A 89 36.00 23.61 0.30
C THR A 89 36.60 23.01 1.56
N SER A 90 37.86 23.31 1.85
CA SER A 90 38.52 22.97 3.12
C SER A 90 38.42 24.09 4.17
N SER A 91 37.74 25.20 3.87
CA SER A 91 37.70 26.40 4.74
C SER A 91 36.47 26.49 5.64
N THR A 92 35.59 25.50 5.61
CA THR A 92 34.47 25.40 6.55
C THR A 92 34.79 24.45 7.69
N ASP A 93 34.21 24.73 8.87
CA ASP A 93 34.18 23.80 10.00
C ASP A 93 32.81 23.09 10.12
N GLY A 94 31.84 23.44 9.27
CA GLY A 94 30.57 22.70 9.10
C GLY A 94 30.65 21.64 8.00
N TYR A 95 29.59 20.83 7.86
CA TYR A 95 29.52 19.77 6.84
C TYR A 95 29.35 20.33 5.43
N ALA A 96 28.36 21.20 5.23
CA ALA A 96 28.08 21.85 3.98
C ALA A 96 27.32 23.16 4.21
N PHE A 97 27.22 23.99 3.17
CA PHE A 97 26.41 25.21 3.20
C PHE A 97 26.08 25.71 1.80
N ALA A 98 24.89 26.27 1.63
CA ALA A 98 24.50 27.09 0.49
C ALA A 98 24.68 28.59 0.80
N VAL A 99 25.18 29.36 -0.18
CA VAL A 99 25.27 30.83 -0.09
C VAL A 99 24.24 31.52 -0.96
N SER A 100 23.96 32.79 -0.65
CA SER A 100 23.09 33.65 -1.48
C SER A 100 23.57 33.65 -2.93
N GLY A 101 22.68 33.33 -3.87
CA GLY A 101 23.00 33.18 -5.29
C GLY A 101 23.16 31.74 -5.78
N GLY A 102 22.86 30.73 -4.95
CA GLY A 102 22.73 29.33 -5.40
C GLY A 102 24.01 28.49 -5.38
N THR A 103 25.14 29.04 -4.91
CA THR A 103 26.37 28.25 -4.81
C THR A 103 26.34 27.37 -3.56
N VAL A 104 26.66 26.08 -3.72
CA VAL A 104 26.70 25.06 -2.67
C VAL A 104 28.13 24.58 -2.45
N TRP A 105 28.52 24.51 -1.18
CA TRP A 105 29.85 24.10 -0.75
C TRP A 105 29.79 22.89 0.16
N PHE A 106 30.54 21.84 -0.18
CA PHE A 106 30.71 20.65 0.65
C PHE A 106 32.09 20.65 1.31
N SER A 107 32.17 20.22 2.57
CA SER A 107 33.45 20.12 3.26
C SER A 107 34.33 19.03 2.64
N SER A 108 35.53 19.40 2.23
CA SER A 108 36.54 18.44 1.78
C SER A 108 37.22 17.70 2.93
N LYS A 109 36.87 18.02 4.19
CA LYS A 109 37.40 17.37 5.40
C LYS A 109 36.58 16.15 5.80
N GLU A 110 35.37 16.00 5.29
CA GLU A 110 34.42 14.95 5.66
C GLU A 110 34.47 13.78 4.68
N ASP A 111 34.94 12.62 5.15
CA ASP A 111 35.10 11.42 4.32
C ASP A 111 33.77 10.97 3.68
N LEU A 112 32.66 11.09 4.41
CA LEU A 112 31.31 10.76 3.94
C LEU A 112 30.84 11.65 2.78
N LEU A 113 31.35 12.88 2.67
CA LEU A 113 31.06 13.78 1.55
C LEU A 113 32.00 13.55 0.37
N GLN A 114 33.20 13.03 0.62
CA GLN A 114 34.18 12.70 -0.43
C GLN A 114 33.94 11.33 -1.07
N SER A 115 33.36 10.39 -0.33
CA SER A 115 32.93 9.06 -0.82
C SER A 115 31.47 8.78 -0.43
N PRO A 116 30.50 9.54 -0.99
CA PRO A 116 29.10 9.44 -0.62
C PRO A 116 28.47 8.13 -1.09
N GLU A 117 27.50 7.64 -0.32
CA GLU A 117 26.72 6.44 -0.58
C GLU A 117 25.22 6.74 -0.44
N ILE A 118 24.39 6.17 -1.31
CA ILE A 118 22.93 6.29 -1.21
C ILE A 118 22.46 5.62 0.09
N GLY A 119 21.54 6.26 0.79
CA GLY A 119 21.06 5.80 2.10
C GLY A 119 22.01 6.12 3.27
N LYS A 120 23.00 6.99 3.05
CA LYS A 120 23.93 7.50 4.07
C LYS A 120 23.94 9.02 4.10
N ASP A 121 24.46 9.57 5.20
CA ASP A 121 24.47 11.00 5.49
C ASP A 121 25.09 11.87 4.39
N GLY A 122 26.10 11.34 3.69
CA GLY A 122 26.74 12.07 2.60
C GLY A 122 25.80 12.37 1.43
N PHE A 123 24.93 11.43 1.07
CA PHE A 123 23.99 11.62 -0.04
C PHE A 123 22.81 12.53 0.35
N VAL A 124 22.22 12.34 1.54
CA VAL A 124 21.14 13.21 2.01
C VAL A 124 21.62 14.66 2.20
N THR A 125 22.90 14.87 2.57
CA THR A 125 23.50 16.21 2.63
C THR A 125 23.48 16.89 1.25
N PHE A 126 23.71 16.16 0.16
CA PHE A 126 23.58 16.75 -1.19
C PHE A 126 22.16 17.19 -1.48
N LEU A 127 21.17 16.35 -1.18
CA LEU A 127 19.76 16.69 -1.35
C LEU A 127 19.36 17.92 -0.51
N HIS A 128 19.82 17.98 0.75
CA HIS A 128 19.56 19.06 1.69
C HIS A 128 20.08 20.41 1.19
N GLU A 129 21.36 20.48 0.80
CA GLU A 129 21.95 21.74 0.35
C GLU A 129 21.41 22.21 -1.00
N ILE A 130 21.05 21.27 -1.88
CA ILE A 130 20.31 21.61 -3.11
C ILE A 130 18.93 22.20 -2.75
N GLY A 131 18.28 21.67 -1.72
CA GLY A 131 17.05 22.26 -1.17
C GLY A 131 17.24 23.72 -0.76
N HIS A 132 18.32 24.06 -0.05
CA HIS A 132 18.64 25.46 0.23
C HIS A 132 18.85 26.30 -1.03
N ALA A 133 19.60 25.79 -2.02
CA ALA A 133 19.83 26.48 -3.29
C ALA A 133 18.53 26.69 -4.10
N LEU A 134 17.52 25.85 -3.90
CA LEU A 134 16.18 25.98 -4.48
C LEU A 134 15.24 26.85 -3.64
N GLY A 135 15.63 27.25 -2.44
CA GLY A 135 14.90 28.20 -1.61
C GLY A 135 14.19 27.64 -0.38
N LEU A 136 14.52 26.43 0.06
CA LEU A 136 14.02 25.88 1.32
C LEU A 136 14.89 26.33 2.52
N ASN A 137 14.28 26.68 3.63
CA ASN A 137 14.89 26.84 4.95
C ASN A 137 14.82 25.52 5.74
N HIS A 138 15.56 25.47 6.85
CA HIS A 138 15.37 24.44 7.87
C HIS A 138 13.97 24.45 8.48
N MET A 139 13.61 23.34 9.12
CA MET A 139 12.33 23.15 9.83
C MET A 139 12.23 23.87 11.18
N GLY A 140 13.28 24.58 11.59
CA GLY A 140 13.31 25.48 12.73
C GLY A 140 14.35 26.59 12.56
N ASP A 141 14.35 27.55 13.48
CA ASP A 141 15.28 28.71 13.47
C ASP A 141 16.66 28.33 14.04
N TYR A 142 17.32 27.35 13.42
CA TYR A 142 18.65 26.87 13.80
C TYR A 142 19.62 26.85 12.60
N ASN A 143 20.92 27.01 12.88
CA ASN A 143 22.02 26.96 11.92
C ASN A 143 23.19 26.17 12.51
N GLY A 144 23.31 24.87 12.22
CA GLY A 144 24.48 24.05 12.57
C GLY A 144 24.56 23.57 14.03
N GLU A 145 24.34 24.43 15.01
CA GLU A 145 24.27 24.08 16.45
C GLU A 145 22.97 24.66 17.04
N ASP A 146 22.10 23.79 17.58
CA ASP A 146 20.77 24.19 18.08
C ASP A 146 20.83 24.62 19.57
N ASP A 147 20.32 25.81 19.86
CA ASP A 147 20.27 26.38 21.22
C ASP A 147 18.90 26.16 21.94
N ASN A 148 17.85 25.62 21.31
CA ASN A 148 16.50 25.52 21.91
C ASN A 148 15.65 24.26 21.62
N GLY A 149 16.08 23.31 20.78
CA GLY A 149 15.32 22.09 20.51
C GLY A 149 14.34 22.19 19.33
N PRO A 150 13.62 21.10 18.97
CA PRO A 150 12.75 21.09 17.80
C PRO A 150 11.56 22.03 17.96
N SER A 151 11.18 22.70 16.86
CA SER A 151 10.15 23.74 16.86
C SER A 151 8.71 23.19 16.83
N SER A 152 8.54 21.98 16.28
CA SER A 152 7.25 21.31 16.12
C SER A 152 7.40 19.80 16.07
N TYR A 153 6.28 19.07 16.12
CA TYR A 153 6.32 17.64 15.85
C TYR A 153 6.81 17.33 14.41
N GLN A 154 6.54 18.25 13.47
CA GLN A 154 6.87 18.12 12.06
C GLN A 154 8.35 18.30 11.77
N ASP A 155 9.11 18.94 12.67
CA ASP A 155 10.57 19.14 12.61
C ASP A 155 11.28 17.79 12.79
N SER A 156 11.25 16.98 11.73
CA SER A 156 11.80 15.63 11.67
C SER A 156 12.24 15.30 10.25
N ASP A 157 13.39 14.65 10.11
CA ASP A 157 13.95 14.12 8.86
C ASP A 157 13.11 12.97 8.29
N MET A 158 12.20 12.41 9.08
CA MET A 158 11.11 11.55 8.59
C MET A 158 10.19 12.31 7.64
N LEU A 159 9.96 13.61 7.87
CA LEU A 159 8.99 14.43 7.16
C LEU A 159 9.65 15.44 6.21
N SER A 160 10.86 15.93 6.51
CA SER A 160 11.62 16.86 5.69
C SER A 160 13.11 16.66 5.89
N ILE A 161 13.87 16.46 4.80
CA ILE A 161 15.34 16.38 4.86
C ILE A 161 15.99 17.69 5.34
N MET A 162 15.24 18.80 5.43
CA MET A 162 15.70 20.08 5.96
C MET A 162 15.72 20.13 7.50
N SER A 163 15.33 19.06 8.17
CA SER A 163 15.31 18.93 9.63
C SER A 163 16.65 18.43 10.19
N TYR A 164 17.05 18.92 11.37
CA TYR A 164 18.16 18.40 12.17
C TYR A 164 17.72 17.45 13.30
N TYR A 165 16.43 17.09 13.29
CA TYR A 165 15.80 16.17 14.22
C TYR A 165 15.21 14.99 13.47
N GLY A 166 14.92 13.89 14.17
CA GLY A 166 14.30 12.69 13.63
C GLY A 166 15.24 11.47 13.61
N PRO A 167 14.79 10.34 13.01
CA PRO A 167 15.50 9.07 13.12
C PRO A 167 16.95 9.05 12.61
N GLY A 168 17.24 9.69 11.47
CA GLY A 168 18.60 9.74 10.90
C GLY A 168 19.52 10.66 11.70
N MET A 169 18.98 11.76 12.22
CA MET A 169 19.72 12.73 13.05
C MET A 169 19.91 12.28 14.51
N ASN A 170 19.22 11.23 14.94
CA ASN A 170 19.23 10.72 16.31
C ASN A 170 18.92 11.80 17.38
N GLY A 171 18.05 12.76 17.03
CA GLY A 171 17.70 13.90 17.88
C GLY A 171 16.19 14.09 17.97
N GLY A 172 15.66 14.44 19.15
CA GLY A 172 14.23 14.76 19.31
C GLY A 172 13.30 13.54 19.50
N LYS A 173 13.84 12.35 19.78
CA LYS A 173 13.06 11.13 20.01
C LYS A 173 11.97 11.32 21.07
N GLY A 174 10.73 10.98 20.70
CA GLY A 174 9.55 11.16 21.56
C GLY A 174 8.98 12.59 21.58
N LEU A 175 9.58 13.52 20.83
CA LEU A 175 9.09 14.89 20.65
C LEU A 175 8.61 15.14 19.22
N VAL A 176 9.31 14.58 18.23
CA VAL A 176 9.06 14.78 16.80
C VAL A 176 8.57 13.49 16.13
N ALA A 177 8.15 13.58 14.87
CA ALA A 177 7.79 12.41 14.07
C ALA A 177 8.96 11.42 13.98
N TRP A 178 8.69 10.12 14.07
CA TRP A 178 9.73 9.12 14.27
C TRP A 178 9.41 7.81 13.55
N GLY A 179 10.46 7.21 13.00
CA GLY A 179 10.54 5.86 12.45
C GLY A 179 11.77 5.12 12.98
N ASP A 180 11.84 3.83 12.72
CA ASP A 180 12.94 2.94 13.07
C ASP A 180 13.60 2.51 11.77
N TRP A 181 14.77 3.09 11.49
CA TRP A 181 15.48 3.00 10.22
C TRP A 181 16.79 2.21 10.36
N PHE A 182 16.79 1.23 11.25
CA PHE A 182 17.87 0.28 11.43
C PHE A 182 17.49 -1.04 10.78
N ALA A 183 18.13 -1.41 9.67
CA ALA A 183 18.01 -2.76 9.15
C ALA A 183 19.01 -3.69 9.86
N SER A 184 18.69 -4.99 9.89
CA SER A 184 19.46 -6.00 10.65
C SER A 184 20.92 -6.20 10.21
N ASP A 185 21.30 -5.65 9.05
CA ASP A 185 22.58 -5.84 8.39
C ASP A 185 23.59 -4.70 8.63
N ILE A 186 23.15 -3.59 9.22
CA ILE A 186 24.02 -2.48 9.60
C ILE A 186 24.16 -2.41 11.12
N GLY A 187 25.31 -1.94 11.58
CA GLY A 187 25.62 -1.81 13.01
C GLY A 187 24.77 -0.74 13.71
N SER A 188 25.41 0.12 14.51
CA SER A 188 24.70 1.21 15.20
C SER A 188 24.38 2.42 14.32
N GLU A 189 24.72 2.39 13.03
CA GLU A 189 24.50 3.48 12.09
C GLU A 189 23.26 3.14 11.25
N GLY A 190 22.20 3.95 11.35
CA GLY A 190 20.96 3.75 10.60
C GLY A 190 21.12 4.03 9.10
N TYR A 191 20.01 4.03 8.39
CA TYR A 191 19.92 4.57 7.03
C TYR A 191 19.33 5.99 7.04
N SER A 192 19.66 6.76 6.01
CA SER A 192 19.23 8.15 5.85
C SER A 192 18.28 8.30 4.64
N PRO A 193 17.42 9.33 4.60
CA PRO A 193 16.56 9.60 3.46
C PRO A 193 17.28 9.69 2.12
N GLN A 194 16.61 9.24 1.07
CA GLN A 194 17.19 9.07 -0.27
C GLN A 194 16.47 9.90 -1.34
N THR A 195 15.42 10.59 -0.93
CA THR A 195 14.68 11.57 -1.75
C THR A 195 14.33 12.76 -0.86
N PRO A 196 13.90 13.90 -1.43
CA PRO A 196 13.10 14.85 -0.68
C PRO A 196 11.88 14.13 -0.07
N MET A 197 11.54 14.49 1.17
CA MET A 197 10.48 13.86 1.95
C MET A 197 9.14 14.62 1.77
N VAL A 198 8.06 14.08 2.34
CA VAL A 198 6.68 14.56 2.10
C VAL A 198 6.51 16.08 2.25
N ASN A 199 7.12 16.71 3.26
CA ASN A 199 7.04 18.17 3.43
C ASN A 199 7.95 18.93 2.47
N ASP A 200 9.12 18.38 2.10
CA ASP A 200 9.99 18.99 1.10
C ASP A 200 9.27 19.08 -0.25
N ILE A 201 8.64 17.98 -0.68
CA ILE A 201 7.87 17.91 -1.91
C ILE A 201 6.69 18.89 -1.86
N MET A 202 5.93 18.90 -0.76
CA MET A 202 4.81 19.82 -0.60
C MET A 202 5.25 21.29 -0.71
N VAL A 203 6.35 21.68 -0.06
CA VAL A 203 6.82 23.07 -0.07
C VAL A 203 7.37 23.44 -1.44
N ILE A 204 8.21 22.59 -2.04
CA ILE A 204 8.86 22.91 -3.31
C ILE A 204 7.85 23.02 -4.46
N GLN A 205 6.80 22.18 -4.45
CA GLN A 205 5.71 22.26 -5.41
C GLN A 205 4.84 23.51 -5.23
N ARG A 206 4.72 24.05 -4.01
CA ARG A 206 4.07 25.35 -3.79
C ARG A 206 4.92 26.53 -4.30
N LEU A 207 6.25 26.38 -4.31
CA LEU A 207 7.16 27.41 -4.82
C LEU A 207 7.24 27.41 -6.36
N TYR A 208 7.33 26.23 -6.98
CA TYR A 208 7.62 26.11 -8.41
C TYR A 208 6.49 25.52 -9.25
N GLY A 209 5.42 25.01 -8.63
CA GLY A 209 4.43 24.14 -9.28
C GLY A 209 4.91 22.70 -9.34
N ALA A 210 4.00 21.73 -9.30
CA ALA A 210 4.31 20.31 -9.43
C ALA A 210 4.56 19.92 -10.89
N ASP A 211 5.53 19.05 -11.15
CA ASP A 211 5.74 18.50 -12.49
C ASP A 211 4.64 17.51 -12.86
N THR A 212 3.86 17.80 -13.89
CA THR A 212 2.77 16.92 -14.33
C THR A 212 3.20 15.84 -15.33
N THR A 213 4.50 15.70 -15.60
CA THR A 213 5.06 14.80 -16.62
C THR A 213 5.98 13.73 -16.02
N THR A 214 6.42 13.91 -14.78
CA THR A 214 7.22 12.93 -14.05
C THR A 214 6.48 11.61 -13.95
N ARG A 215 6.96 10.61 -14.70
CA ARG A 215 6.45 9.24 -14.68
C ARG A 215 4.95 9.10 -14.99
N GLU A 216 4.40 9.96 -15.86
CA GLU A 216 2.97 10.02 -16.24
C GLU A 216 2.30 8.74 -16.85
N GLY A 217 3.00 7.61 -16.90
CA GLY A 217 2.48 6.32 -17.32
C GLY A 217 2.74 5.25 -16.26
N ASN A 218 2.26 4.04 -16.48
CA ASN A 218 2.32 2.98 -15.46
C ASN A 218 3.74 2.71 -14.95
N THR A 219 3.96 2.97 -13.67
CA THR A 219 5.25 2.87 -13.01
C THR A 219 5.24 1.76 -11.95
N VAL A 220 6.32 0.98 -11.92
CA VAL A 220 6.57 0.02 -10.83
C VAL A 220 7.68 0.58 -9.95
N TYR A 221 7.36 0.84 -8.69
CA TYR A 221 8.31 1.17 -7.63
C TYR A 221 8.63 -0.09 -6.84
N GLY A 222 9.90 -0.33 -6.55
CA GLY A 222 10.35 -1.50 -5.80
C GLY A 222 10.88 -2.63 -6.68
N PHE A 223 10.57 -3.88 -6.34
CA PHE A 223 11.07 -5.04 -7.07
C PHE A 223 10.49 -5.09 -8.49
N GLY A 224 11.35 -5.35 -9.47
CA GLY A 224 10.94 -5.34 -10.88
C GLY A 224 10.58 -3.94 -11.40
N SER A 225 11.12 -2.89 -10.78
CA SER A 225 10.91 -1.52 -11.22
C SER A 225 11.23 -1.34 -12.71
N ASN A 226 10.40 -0.54 -13.39
CA ASN A 226 10.62 -0.14 -14.77
C ASN A 226 11.34 1.22 -14.90
N ILE A 227 11.75 1.82 -13.77
CA ILE A 227 12.54 3.05 -13.74
C ILE A 227 13.99 2.72 -14.09
N GLN A 228 14.56 3.46 -15.04
CA GLN A 228 15.88 3.18 -15.61
C GLN A 228 16.88 4.30 -15.34
N GLY A 229 18.14 4.07 -15.73
CA GLY A 229 19.20 5.06 -15.61
C GLY A 229 19.60 5.31 -14.16
N PRO A 230 20.10 6.50 -13.82
CA PRO A 230 20.56 6.82 -12.46
C PRO A 230 19.50 6.61 -11.37
N LEU A 231 18.23 6.90 -11.67
CA LEU A 231 17.10 6.79 -10.73
C LEU A 231 16.78 5.34 -10.33
N ALA A 232 17.21 4.34 -11.10
CA ALA A 232 17.08 2.93 -10.71
C ALA A 232 17.78 2.63 -9.37
N GLN A 233 18.83 3.38 -9.02
CA GLN A 233 19.51 3.24 -7.73
C GLN A 233 18.66 3.69 -6.52
N ILE A 234 17.54 4.37 -6.76
CA ILE A 234 16.60 4.81 -5.73
C ILE A 234 15.37 3.90 -5.72
N TYR A 235 14.79 3.61 -6.89
CA TYR A 235 13.46 3.02 -6.98
C TYR A 235 13.43 1.52 -7.32
N ASP A 236 14.53 0.90 -7.73
CA ASP A 236 14.61 -0.57 -7.91
C ASP A 236 15.13 -1.21 -6.62
N PHE A 237 14.28 -1.94 -5.90
CA PHE A 237 14.65 -2.54 -4.61
C PHE A 237 15.53 -3.80 -4.73
N SER A 238 15.78 -4.28 -5.94
CA SER A 238 16.87 -5.23 -6.17
C SER A 238 18.25 -4.57 -6.08
N ILE A 239 18.31 -3.24 -6.28
CA ILE A 239 19.51 -2.39 -6.14
C ILE A 239 19.49 -1.69 -4.77
N ASN A 240 18.43 -0.94 -4.48
CA ASN A 240 18.22 -0.23 -3.23
C ASN A 240 17.50 -1.11 -2.20
N GLN A 241 18.28 -1.87 -1.43
CA GLN A 241 17.70 -2.85 -0.52
C GLN A 241 17.07 -2.24 0.73
N HIS A 242 17.37 -0.97 1.07
CA HIS A 242 16.90 -0.32 2.30
C HIS A 242 16.34 1.07 2.02
N PRO A 243 15.21 1.16 1.30
CA PRO A 243 14.66 2.45 0.88
C PRO A 243 14.12 3.23 2.08
N ILE A 244 14.55 4.49 2.17
CA ILE A 244 13.92 5.54 2.97
C ILE A 244 13.62 6.70 2.02
N LEU A 245 12.39 6.78 1.55
CA LEU A 245 12.05 7.70 0.45
C LEU A 245 10.57 8.07 0.45
N THR A 246 10.26 9.13 -0.31
CA THR A 246 8.90 9.51 -0.70
C THR A 246 8.72 9.37 -2.20
N ILE A 247 7.64 8.72 -2.62
CA ILE A 247 7.26 8.54 -4.02
C ILE A 247 6.46 9.75 -4.49
N TYR A 248 6.94 10.37 -5.57
CA TYR A 248 6.16 11.31 -6.39
C TYR A 248 5.88 10.68 -7.74
N ASP A 249 4.63 10.73 -8.19
CA ASP A 249 4.22 10.30 -9.52
C ASP A 249 3.14 11.26 -10.03
N ALA A 250 3.22 11.64 -11.30
CA ALA A 250 2.28 12.56 -11.93
C ALA A 250 1.02 11.86 -12.48
N GLY A 251 1.03 10.54 -12.61
CA GLY A 251 -0.14 9.75 -12.98
C GLY A 251 0.23 8.48 -13.74
N GLY A 252 -0.77 7.65 -13.99
CA GLY A 252 -0.54 6.32 -14.54
C GLY A 252 -1.46 5.33 -13.85
N VAL A 253 -1.06 4.06 -13.88
CA VAL A 253 -1.59 3.03 -13.00
C VAL A 253 -0.37 2.35 -12.40
N ASP A 254 -0.08 2.71 -11.17
CA ASP A 254 1.23 2.54 -10.56
C ASP A 254 1.20 1.47 -9.48
N THR A 255 2.34 0.85 -9.25
CA THR A 255 2.46 -0.28 -8.33
C THR A 255 3.63 -0.09 -7.38
N ILE A 256 3.38 -0.21 -6.08
CA ILE A 256 4.43 -0.48 -5.09
C ILE A 256 4.60 -1.99 -5.01
N ASN A 257 5.75 -2.51 -5.45
CA ASN A 257 6.05 -3.93 -5.46
C ASN A 257 7.14 -4.28 -4.44
N LEU A 258 6.75 -4.97 -3.37
CA LEU A 258 7.59 -5.39 -2.26
C LEU A 258 7.87 -6.90 -2.26
N SER A 259 7.54 -7.60 -3.35
CA SER A 259 7.53 -9.07 -3.44
C SER A 259 8.87 -9.76 -3.16
N GLY A 260 9.98 -9.02 -3.13
CA GLY A 260 11.31 -9.56 -2.86
C GLY A 260 11.67 -9.65 -1.37
N TRP A 261 10.82 -9.13 -0.47
CA TRP A 261 11.04 -9.22 0.98
C TRP A 261 10.16 -10.28 1.63
N GLY A 262 10.63 -10.82 2.76
CA GLY A 262 9.89 -11.79 3.58
C GLY A 262 9.59 -11.31 4.99
N THR A 263 9.74 -10.01 5.25
CA THR A 263 9.37 -9.37 6.51
C THR A 263 7.95 -8.84 6.39
N ASP A 264 7.19 -8.92 7.47
CA ASP A 264 5.89 -8.27 7.61
C ASP A 264 5.98 -6.78 7.23
N SER A 265 5.04 -6.34 6.40
CA SER A 265 4.93 -4.99 5.86
C SER A 265 3.56 -4.41 6.19
N LEU A 266 3.53 -3.14 6.58
CA LEU A 266 2.32 -2.32 6.59
C LEU A 266 2.39 -1.39 5.38
N ILE A 267 1.54 -1.63 4.39
CA ILE A 267 1.46 -0.86 3.16
C ILE A 267 0.23 0.04 3.22
N ASP A 268 0.43 1.35 3.11
CA ASP A 268 -0.64 2.35 3.04
C ASP A 268 -0.52 3.16 1.75
N LEU A 269 -1.49 2.97 0.85
CA LEU A 269 -1.55 3.62 -0.46
C LEU A 269 -2.18 5.03 -0.40
N ASN A 270 -2.60 5.52 0.77
CA ASN A 270 -3.20 6.85 0.87
C ASN A 270 -2.16 7.95 0.62
N PRO A 271 -2.50 8.99 -0.17
CA PRO A 271 -1.61 10.11 -0.42
C PRO A 271 -1.14 10.79 0.89
N GLY A 272 0.16 11.05 0.99
CA GLY A 272 0.78 11.64 2.17
C GLY A 272 1.03 10.68 3.34
N GLN A 273 0.65 9.41 3.23
CA GLN A 273 0.87 8.40 4.28
C GLN A 273 2.22 7.70 4.13
N TYR A 274 2.58 6.98 5.20
CA TYR A 274 3.80 6.21 5.32
C TYR A 274 3.48 4.73 5.48
N SER A 275 4.22 3.92 4.75
CA SER A 275 4.32 2.48 4.89
C SER A 275 5.54 2.11 5.76
N SER A 276 5.44 0.97 6.44
CA SER A 276 6.53 0.35 7.22
C SER A 276 6.91 -0.96 6.54
N VAL A 277 8.12 -1.02 5.97
CA VAL A 277 8.51 -2.10 5.06
C VAL A 277 9.95 -2.54 5.35
N ASN A 278 10.29 -3.77 4.94
CA ASN A 278 11.63 -4.34 5.11
C ASN A 278 12.16 -4.29 6.57
N GLY A 279 11.27 -4.53 7.53
CA GLY A 279 11.60 -4.50 8.96
C GLY A 279 11.87 -3.11 9.55
N MET A 280 11.70 -2.04 8.77
CA MET A 280 11.76 -0.66 9.22
C MET A 280 10.35 -0.10 9.49
N THR A 281 10.26 1.06 10.15
CA THR A 281 8.98 1.76 10.35
C THR A 281 8.97 3.15 9.73
N ASN A 282 7.85 3.50 9.10
CA ASN A 282 7.60 4.78 8.43
C ASN A 282 8.75 5.18 7.48
N ASN A 283 9.20 4.26 6.63
CA ASN A 283 10.35 4.48 5.75
C ASN A 283 9.97 4.67 4.27
N LEU A 284 8.77 4.28 3.85
CA LEU A 284 8.30 4.47 2.47
C LEU A 284 7.05 5.34 2.46
N ALA A 285 7.13 6.55 1.92
CA ALA A 285 6.00 7.48 1.88
C ALA A 285 5.49 7.72 0.47
N ILE A 286 4.26 8.21 0.36
CA ILE A 286 3.65 8.71 -0.88
C ILE A 286 3.46 10.23 -0.72
N ALA A 287 3.84 11.03 -1.73
CA ALA A 287 3.62 12.47 -1.67
C ALA A 287 2.13 12.82 -1.68
N LYS A 288 1.75 13.98 -1.12
CA LYS A 288 0.35 14.35 -0.83
C LYS A 288 -0.59 14.43 -2.04
N ALA A 289 -0.05 14.61 -3.24
CA ALA A 289 -0.81 14.72 -4.48
C ALA A 289 -0.55 13.54 -5.44
N THR A 290 0.15 12.50 -4.99
CA THR A 290 0.44 11.30 -5.75
C THR A 290 -0.64 10.26 -5.48
N LEU A 291 -1.16 9.62 -6.53
CA LEU A 291 -2.01 8.44 -6.43
C LEU A 291 -1.18 7.21 -6.80
N ILE A 292 -1.30 6.14 -6.02
CA ILE A 292 -0.75 4.83 -6.34
C ILE A 292 -1.91 3.83 -6.25
N GLU A 293 -2.18 3.10 -7.33
CA GLU A 293 -3.37 2.26 -7.43
C GLU A 293 -3.11 0.85 -6.88
N ASN A 294 -1.89 0.34 -6.96
CA ASN A 294 -1.63 -1.08 -6.73
C ASN A 294 -0.52 -1.32 -5.71
N ALA A 295 -0.65 -2.42 -4.98
CA ALA A 295 0.38 -2.93 -4.09
C ALA A 295 0.56 -4.44 -4.30
N VAL A 296 1.82 -4.87 -4.28
CA VAL A 296 2.21 -6.27 -4.17
C VAL A 296 3.09 -6.41 -2.93
N ALA A 297 2.62 -7.15 -1.94
CA ALA A 297 3.35 -7.39 -0.70
C ALA A 297 4.34 -8.56 -0.82
N GLY A 298 4.97 -8.92 0.29
CA GLY A 298 6.10 -9.83 0.36
C GLY A 298 5.71 -11.26 0.67
N ALA A 299 6.61 -11.96 1.36
CA ALA A 299 6.35 -13.29 1.94
C ALA A 299 6.06 -13.22 3.46
N GLY A 300 5.87 -12.02 4.00
CA GLY A 300 5.55 -11.77 5.42
C GLY A 300 4.06 -11.92 5.70
N ASN A 301 3.61 -11.65 6.92
CA ASN A 301 2.18 -11.46 7.18
C ASN A 301 1.87 -9.96 7.04
N ASP A 302 1.40 -9.58 5.86
CA ASP A 302 1.35 -8.19 5.45
C ASP A 302 -0.04 -7.57 5.70
N VAL A 303 -0.05 -6.26 5.95
CA VAL A 303 -1.26 -5.46 6.09
C VAL A 303 -1.30 -4.44 4.96
N LEU A 304 -2.36 -4.48 4.15
CA LEU A 304 -2.54 -3.63 2.98
C LEU A 304 -3.74 -2.69 3.19
N ILE A 305 -3.51 -1.40 2.99
CA ILE A 305 -4.52 -0.35 3.06
C ILE A 305 -4.57 0.34 1.70
N GLY A 306 -5.72 0.21 1.02
CA GLY A 306 -6.02 0.94 -0.21
C GLY A 306 -6.25 2.44 0.03
N ASN A 307 -6.57 3.16 -1.03
CA ASN A 307 -7.00 4.55 -1.00
C ASN A 307 -8.39 4.68 -1.63
N SER A 308 -8.80 5.90 -1.97
CA SER A 308 -10.15 6.15 -2.50
C SER A 308 -10.35 5.75 -3.97
N ALA A 309 -9.29 5.34 -4.67
CA ALA A 309 -9.37 4.81 -6.02
C ALA A 309 -9.69 3.32 -6.00
N ASP A 310 -9.82 2.71 -7.18
CA ASP A 310 -9.95 1.27 -7.29
C ASP A 310 -8.56 0.64 -7.18
N ASN A 311 -8.31 -0.15 -6.14
CA ASN A 311 -6.98 -0.72 -5.89
C ASN A 311 -6.87 -2.19 -6.30
N HIS A 312 -5.65 -2.58 -6.70
CA HIS A 312 -5.26 -3.99 -6.82
C HIS A 312 -4.26 -4.33 -5.73
N LEU A 313 -4.68 -5.16 -4.78
CA LEU A 313 -3.92 -5.51 -3.59
C LEU A 313 -3.57 -7.00 -3.64
N ASP A 314 -2.29 -7.30 -3.82
CA ASP A 314 -1.74 -8.66 -3.76
C ASP A 314 -0.97 -8.84 -2.46
N GLY A 315 -1.44 -9.72 -1.57
CA GLY A 315 -0.78 -10.03 -0.30
C GLY A 315 0.51 -10.85 -0.46
N GLY A 316 0.74 -11.47 -1.63
CA GLY A 316 1.90 -12.28 -1.87
C GLY A 316 1.80 -13.65 -1.19
N ALA A 317 2.72 -13.96 -0.29
CA ALA A 317 2.66 -15.19 0.50
C ALA A 317 2.65 -14.83 1.98
N GLY A 318 1.92 -15.58 2.80
CA GLY A 318 1.81 -15.23 4.20
C GLY A 318 0.38 -15.41 4.67
N GLN A 319 0.06 -14.75 5.77
CA GLN A 319 -1.31 -14.51 6.18
C GLN A 319 -1.59 -13.02 6.12
N ASP A 320 -2.25 -12.59 5.06
CA ASP A 320 -2.31 -11.19 4.69
C ASP A 320 -3.68 -10.60 5.00
N SER A 321 -3.70 -9.30 5.31
CA SER A 321 -4.90 -8.59 5.74
C SER A 321 -5.12 -7.31 4.95
N ALA A 322 -6.30 -7.16 4.34
CA ALA A 322 -6.77 -5.88 3.83
C ALA A 322 -7.47 -5.06 4.94
N MET A 323 -7.26 -3.75 4.98
CA MET A 323 -7.99 -2.83 5.87
C MET A 323 -8.85 -1.86 5.08
N PHE A 324 -10.13 -1.79 5.46
CA PHE A 324 -11.13 -0.90 4.90
C PHE A 324 -11.60 0.09 5.98
N SER A 325 -11.87 1.34 5.58
CA SER A 325 -12.09 2.43 6.53
C SER A 325 -13.52 2.48 7.08
N GLY A 326 -14.46 1.80 6.44
CA GLY A 326 -15.87 1.74 6.76
C GLY A 326 -16.32 0.47 7.48
N ALA A 327 -17.57 0.46 7.92
CA ALA A 327 -18.18 -0.74 8.50
C ALA A 327 -18.67 -1.70 7.40
N LEU A 328 -18.57 -3.02 7.65
CA LEU A 328 -18.89 -4.09 6.70
C LEU A 328 -20.24 -3.93 5.95
N PRO A 329 -21.36 -3.49 6.58
CA PRO A 329 -22.63 -3.30 5.83
C PRO A 329 -22.57 -2.23 4.72
N GLY A 330 -21.51 -1.43 4.67
CA GLY A 330 -21.25 -0.45 3.62
C GLY A 330 -20.53 -1.02 2.40
N TYR A 331 -20.23 -2.31 2.36
CA TYR A 331 -19.47 -2.97 1.29
C TYR A 331 -20.22 -4.16 0.70
N ASP A 332 -20.00 -4.39 -0.59
CA ASP A 332 -20.38 -5.62 -1.28
C ASP A 332 -19.12 -6.45 -1.56
N LEU A 333 -19.14 -7.73 -1.19
CA LEU A 333 -18.00 -8.64 -1.32
C LEU A 333 -18.37 -9.78 -2.26
N SER A 334 -17.52 -10.05 -3.23
CA SER A 334 -17.66 -11.17 -4.15
C SER A 334 -16.32 -11.85 -4.39
N TYR A 335 -16.37 -13.07 -4.94
CA TYR A 335 -15.17 -13.84 -5.27
C TYR A 335 -15.37 -14.55 -6.61
N ASP A 336 -14.38 -14.42 -7.49
CA ASP A 336 -14.35 -15.11 -8.77
C ASP A 336 -13.59 -16.43 -8.63
N VAL A 337 -14.30 -17.55 -8.83
CA VAL A 337 -13.76 -18.90 -8.65
C VAL A 337 -12.71 -19.31 -9.70
N PHE A 338 -12.57 -18.56 -10.80
CA PHE A 338 -11.62 -18.84 -11.87
C PHE A 338 -10.36 -18.01 -11.74
N SER A 339 -10.48 -16.69 -11.52
CA SER A 339 -9.33 -15.82 -11.28
C SER A 339 -8.78 -15.96 -9.86
N ARG A 340 -9.61 -16.42 -8.91
CA ARG A 340 -9.31 -16.55 -7.48
C ARG A 340 -9.12 -15.21 -6.78
N GLU A 341 -9.85 -14.20 -7.26
CA GLU A 341 -9.76 -12.83 -6.78
C GLU A 341 -11.04 -12.49 -6.01
N TYR A 342 -10.88 -11.73 -4.93
CA TYR A 342 -12.01 -11.08 -4.28
C TYR A 342 -12.22 -9.70 -4.89
N THR A 343 -13.48 -9.28 -4.99
CA THR A 343 -13.83 -7.88 -5.27
C THR A 343 -14.58 -7.33 -4.07
N VAL A 344 -14.09 -6.21 -3.54
CA VAL A 344 -14.72 -5.46 -2.44
C VAL A 344 -15.15 -4.11 -2.97
N VAL A 345 -16.45 -3.89 -3.07
CA VAL A 345 -17.03 -2.64 -3.56
C VAL A 345 -17.48 -1.79 -2.39
N ASP A 346 -16.89 -0.62 -2.20
CA ASP A 346 -17.40 0.37 -1.26
C ASP A 346 -18.63 1.07 -1.85
N MET A 347 -19.78 0.94 -1.17
CA MET A 347 -21.01 1.62 -1.58
C MET A 347 -21.03 3.11 -1.18
N THR A 348 -20.00 3.60 -0.50
CA THR A 348 -19.80 5.01 -0.12
C THR A 348 -18.79 5.67 -1.05
N ALA A 349 -19.25 6.62 -1.87
CA ALA A 349 -18.38 7.29 -2.83
C ALA A 349 -17.21 8.04 -2.16
N GLY A 350 -16.00 7.86 -2.72
CA GLY A 350 -14.80 8.60 -2.34
C GLY A 350 -14.12 8.13 -1.05
N ARG A 351 -14.42 6.91 -0.58
CA ARG A 351 -13.82 6.32 0.60
C ARG A 351 -12.79 5.24 0.24
N ASP A 352 -13.21 4.03 -0.12
CA ASP A 352 -12.28 2.92 -0.45
C ASP A 352 -12.47 2.35 -1.88
N GLY A 353 -13.26 2.99 -2.75
CA GLY A 353 -13.37 2.57 -4.15
C GLY A 353 -13.90 1.13 -4.38
N THR A 354 -13.46 0.51 -5.49
CA THR A 354 -13.68 -0.90 -5.80
C THR A 354 -12.35 -1.63 -5.87
N ASP A 355 -12.09 -2.46 -4.87
CA ASP A 355 -10.80 -3.12 -4.71
C ASP A 355 -10.82 -4.57 -5.17
N THR A 356 -9.72 -5.00 -5.77
CA THR A 356 -9.44 -6.40 -6.10
C THR A 356 -8.38 -6.93 -5.15
N LEU A 357 -8.69 -8.01 -4.42
CA LEU A 357 -7.77 -8.65 -3.49
C LEU A 357 -7.32 -10.01 -4.02
N ILE A 358 -6.01 -10.25 -3.98
CA ILE A 358 -5.37 -11.50 -4.40
C ILE A 358 -4.41 -11.94 -3.30
N ASN A 359 -4.37 -13.24 -3.00
CA ASN A 359 -3.51 -13.80 -1.95
C ASN A 359 -3.66 -13.05 -0.61
N ILE A 360 -4.90 -12.68 -0.27
CA ILE A 360 -5.25 -12.06 1.01
C ILE A 360 -6.27 -12.97 1.67
N GLU A 361 -6.03 -13.31 2.94
CA GLU A 361 -6.88 -14.22 3.71
C GLU A 361 -7.90 -13.46 4.55
N TYR A 362 -7.55 -12.27 5.04
CA TYR A 362 -8.36 -11.53 6.01
C TYR A 362 -8.75 -10.14 5.52
N ALA A 363 -9.94 -9.68 5.92
CA ALA A 363 -10.36 -8.30 5.74
C ALA A 363 -10.86 -7.71 7.06
N ASN A 364 -10.43 -6.48 7.34
CA ASN A 364 -10.81 -5.74 8.52
C ASN A 364 -11.60 -4.50 8.12
N PHE A 365 -12.76 -4.34 8.76
CA PHE A 365 -13.67 -3.22 8.61
C PHE A 365 -13.84 -2.52 9.97
N ASN A 366 -14.42 -1.33 9.98
CA ASN A 366 -14.73 -0.63 11.22
C ASN A 366 -15.76 -1.43 12.05
N GLY A 367 -15.27 -2.07 13.12
CA GLY A 367 -16.07 -2.82 14.09
C GLY A 367 -16.36 -4.28 13.72
N ALA A 368 -15.87 -4.79 12.58
CA ALA A 368 -16.04 -6.17 12.14
C ALA A 368 -14.85 -6.61 11.25
N GLY A 369 -14.68 -7.90 11.02
CA GLY A 369 -13.62 -8.43 10.17
C GLY A 369 -13.43 -9.92 10.38
N GLY A 370 -12.55 -10.52 9.60
CA GLY A 370 -12.28 -11.95 9.67
C GLY A 370 -11.79 -12.52 8.35
N ASP A 371 -11.85 -13.85 8.25
CA ASP A 371 -11.49 -14.60 7.05
C ASP A 371 -12.41 -14.21 5.89
N LEU A 372 -11.84 -13.92 4.73
CA LEU A 372 -12.59 -13.55 3.53
C LEU A 372 -13.53 -14.67 3.07
N ASN A 373 -13.20 -15.95 3.32
CA ASN A 373 -14.13 -17.06 3.13
C ASN A 373 -15.37 -16.93 3.98
N ASP A 374 -15.30 -16.35 5.19
CA ASP A 374 -16.44 -16.16 6.09
C ASP A 374 -17.20 -14.86 5.82
N LEU A 375 -16.52 -13.86 5.25
CA LEU A 375 -17.12 -12.57 4.90
C LEU A 375 -17.81 -12.58 3.52
N THR A 376 -17.48 -13.53 2.65
CA THR A 376 -18.11 -13.65 1.33
C THR A 376 -19.54 -14.20 1.46
N PRO A 377 -20.57 -13.49 0.96
CA PRO A 377 -21.97 -13.89 1.11
C PRO A 377 -22.39 -15.01 0.16
N ALA A 378 -21.60 -15.37 -0.85
CA ALA A 378 -22.00 -16.34 -1.87
C ALA A 378 -21.98 -17.81 -1.39
N VAL A 379 -22.96 -18.60 -1.84
CA VAL A 379 -22.91 -20.06 -1.87
C VAL A 379 -22.94 -20.51 -3.32
N TYR A 380 -21.86 -21.12 -3.77
CA TYR A 380 -21.65 -21.56 -5.16
C TYR A 380 -22.35 -22.87 -5.44
N ARG A 381 -22.87 -23.03 -6.65
CA ARG A 381 -23.52 -24.25 -7.13
C ARG A 381 -22.71 -24.90 -8.25
N PHE A 382 -22.54 -26.20 -8.16
CA PHE A 382 -21.91 -27.03 -9.18
C PHE A 382 -22.81 -28.21 -9.52
N TYR A 383 -22.83 -28.61 -10.79
CA TYR A 383 -23.59 -29.77 -11.24
C TYR A 383 -22.68 -30.82 -11.85
N ASN A 384 -22.89 -32.08 -11.47
CA ASN A 384 -22.25 -33.23 -12.10
C ASN A 384 -23.26 -34.10 -12.83
N ALA A 385 -23.31 -33.97 -14.15
CA ALA A 385 -24.25 -34.70 -15.01
C ALA A 385 -24.04 -36.22 -14.98
N GLY A 386 -22.80 -36.68 -14.79
CA GLY A 386 -22.49 -38.11 -14.72
C GLY A 386 -23.01 -38.78 -13.45
N LEU A 387 -23.12 -38.01 -12.37
CA LEU A 387 -23.60 -38.49 -11.07
C LEU A 387 -25.05 -38.05 -10.77
N GLY A 388 -25.60 -37.10 -11.54
CA GLY A 388 -26.92 -36.53 -11.28
C GLY A 388 -27.00 -35.79 -9.95
N LEU A 389 -25.90 -35.17 -9.51
CA LEU A 389 -25.80 -34.50 -8.21
C LEU A 389 -25.43 -33.03 -8.36
N HIS A 390 -25.91 -32.22 -7.42
CA HIS A 390 -25.46 -30.85 -7.23
C HIS A 390 -24.59 -30.78 -5.98
N PHE A 391 -23.60 -29.89 -6.02
CA PHE A 391 -22.72 -29.59 -4.90
C PHE A 391 -22.80 -28.09 -4.58
N TYR A 392 -22.84 -27.77 -3.29
CA TYR A 392 -22.97 -26.41 -2.80
C TYR A 392 -21.88 -26.09 -1.78
N THR A 393 -21.20 -24.96 -1.94
CA THR A 393 -20.21 -24.53 -0.95
C THR A 393 -20.14 -23.03 -0.83
N SER A 394 -19.91 -22.54 0.39
CA SER A 394 -19.57 -21.15 0.66
C SER A 394 -18.08 -20.94 0.89
N ASN A 395 -17.28 -22.00 0.82
CA ASN A 395 -15.83 -21.91 0.92
C ASN A 395 -15.26 -21.65 -0.48
N ASN A 396 -14.61 -20.51 -0.64
CA ASN A 396 -14.08 -20.01 -1.91
C ASN A 396 -12.97 -20.93 -2.44
N ASP A 397 -12.12 -21.48 -1.57
CA ASP A 397 -11.08 -22.43 -1.96
C ASP A 397 -11.64 -23.77 -2.42
N GLU A 398 -12.67 -24.28 -1.73
CA GLU A 398 -13.40 -25.49 -2.10
C GLU A 398 -14.11 -25.28 -3.45
N ALA A 399 -14.75 -24.13 -3.65
CA ALA A 399 -15.38 -23.76 -4.91
C ALA A 399 -14.36 -23.78 -6.06
N THR A 400 -13.23 -23.09 -5.88
CA THR A 400 -12.12 -23.08 -6.84
C THR A 400 -11.59 -24.49 -7.11
N ALA A 401 -11.42 -25.32 -6.09
CA ALA A 401 -10.95 -26.70 -6.26
C ALA A 401 -11.94 -27.54 -7.09
N VAL A 402 -13.25 -27.39 -6.86
CA VAL A 402 -14.30 -28.14 -7.56
C VAL A 402 -14.38 -27.76 -9.05
N THR A 403 -14.06 -26.52 -9.43
CA THR A 403 -13.98 -26.14 -10.88
C THR A 403 -12.99 -27.00 -11.67
N ARG A 404 -12.01 -27.63 -10.99
CA ARG A 404 -10.97 -28.47 -11.59
C ARG A 404 -11.27 -29.96 -11.47
N MET A 405 -12.36 -30.33 -10.79
CA MET A 405 -12.76 -31.73 -10.62
C MET A 405 -13.52 -32.22 -11.85
N ASN A 406 -13.18 -33.42 -12.31
CA ASN A 406 -13.78 -34.00 -13.52
C ASN A 406 -15.29 -34.21 -13.36
N GLY A 407 -16.06 -33.68 -14.32
CA GLY A 407 -17.50 -33.86 -14.42
C GLY A 407 -18.33 -32.81 -13.67
N PHE A 408 -17.74 -31.95 -12.84
CA PHE A 408 -18.44 -30.82 -12.25
C PHE A 408 -18.41 -29.61 -13.19
N VAL A 409 -19.56 -28.96 -13.33
CA VAL A 409 -19.74 -27.71 -14.06
C VAL A 409 -20.16 -26.65 -13.05
N TYR A 410 -19.44 -25.52 -13.01
CA TYR A 410 -19.83 -24.37 -12.21
C TYR A 410 -21.10 -23.73 -12.81
N GLU A 411 -22.13 -23.55 -11.99
CA GLU A 411 -23.42 -23.00 -12.39
C GLU A 411 -23.66 -21.58 -11.84
N GLY A 412 -22.68 -21.00 -11.14
CA GLY A 412 -22.77 -19.67 -10.55
C GLY A 412 -23.04 -19.69 -9.04
N VAL A 413 -23.43 -18.52 -8.52
CA VAL A 413 -23.92 -18.37 -7.14
C VAL A 413 -25.35 -18.91 -7.10
N GLY A 414 -25.58 -19.96 -6.29
CA GLY A 414 -26.90 -20.55 -6.14
C GLY A 414 -27.81 -19.75 -5.22
N PHE A 415 -27.24 -19.17 -4.16
CA PHE A 415 -27.93 -18.29 -3.20
C PHE A 415 -26.93 -17.57 -2.28
N GLY A 416 -27.38 -16.51 -1.59
CA GLY A 416 -26.60 -15.82 -0.57
C GLY A 416 -26.79 -16.40 0.84
N ARG A 417 -25.78 -16.34 1.70
CA ARG A 417 -25.84 -16.74 3.11
C ARG A 417 -25.77 -15.53 4.04
N SER A 418 -26.04 -15.75 5.33
CA SER A 418 -25.86 -14.69 6.33
C SER A 418 -24.39 -14.51 6.66
N VAL A 419 -23.91 -13.26 6.68
CA VAL A 419 -22.55 -12.89 7.08
C VAL A 419 -22.59 -12.19 8.44
N GLU A 420 -21.73 -12.61 9.36
CA GLU A 420 -21.63 -12.00 10.68
C GLU A 420 -21.10 -10.56 10.57
N GLY A 421 -21.71 -9.60 11.28
CA GLY A 421 -21.34 -8.19 11.18
C GLY A 421 -21.92 -7.43 9.97
N ALA A 422 -22.51 -8.11 8.98
CA ALA A 422 -23.16 -7.48 7.82
C ALA A 422 -24.53 -6.85 8.12
N GLY A 423 -25.05 -7.02 9.35
CA GLY A 423 -26.10 -6.15 9.90
C GLY A 423 -27.52 -6.35 9.36
N ILE A 424 -28.09 -7.56 9.46
CA ILE A 424 -29.55 -7.73 9.38
C ILE A 424 -30.15 -7.56 10.78
N PRO A 425 -30.89 -6.46 11.08
CA PRO A 425 -31.23 -6.07 12.45
C PRO A 425 -32.19 -6.99 13.22
N ASP A 426 -32.84 -7.95 12.55
CA ASP A 426 -33.97 -8.73 13.10
C ASP A 426 -33.88 -10.26 12.89
N ALA A 427 -32.69 -10.80 12.61
CA ALA A 427 -32.55 -12.21 12.20
C ALA A 427 -31.82 -13.09 13.22
N ASP A 428 -32.53 -14.11 13.74
CA ASP A 428 -31.92 -15.29 14.34
C ASP A 428 -31.23 -16.10 13.23
N THR A 429 -29.90 -15.99 13.16
CA THR A 429 -29.11 -16.87 12.28
C THR A 429 -28.97 -18.26 12.91
N VAL A 430 -28.97 -19.26 12.05
CA VAL A 430 -28.84 -20.67 12.42
C VAL A 430 -27.71 -21.31 11.63
N ALA A 431 -26.94 -22.17 12.30
CA ALA A 431 -25.85 -22.88 11.66
C ALA A 431 -26.40 -24.02 10.77
N VAL A 432 -26.11 -23.96 9.48
CA VAL A 432 -26.41 -25.02 8.51
C VAL A 432 -25.32 -26.08 8.61
N GLN A 433 -25.73 -27.30 8.94
CA GLN A 433 -24.88 -28.47 9.11
C GLN A 433 -24.73 -29.21 7.78
N ARG A 434 -23.51 -29.64 7.44
CA ARG A 434 -23.19 -30.41 6.24
C ARG A 434 -22.91 -31.86 6.57
N PHE A 435 -23.46 -32.75 5.76
CA PHE A 435 -23.23 -34.19 5.83
C PHE A 435 -22.88 -34.74 4.45
N TYR A 436 -21.92 -35.65 4.37
CA TYR A 436 -21.52 -36.31 3.14
C TYR A 436 -21.94 -37.78 3.12
N ASN A 437 -22.53 -38.23 2.02
CA ASN A 437 -22.87 -39.62 1.80
C ASN A 437 -21.85 -40.30 0.90
N GLN A 438 -21.01 -41.19 1.47
CA GLN A 438 -19.97 -41.88 0.69
C GLN A 438 -20.51 -42.83 -0.39
N ALA A 439 -21.77 -43.29 -0.27
CA ALA A 439 -22.36 -44.23 -1.21
C ALA A 439 -22.94 -43.54 -2.45
N THR A 440 -23.53 -42.36 -2.28
CA THR A 440 -24.16 -41.59 -3.37
C THR A 440 -23.30 -40.42 -3.85
N GLY A 441 -22.32 -39.98 -3.07
CA GLY A 441 -21.57 -38.75 -3.30
C GLY A 441 -22.34 -37.47 -2.89
N ASP A 442 -23.53 -37.62 -2.32
CA ASP A 442 -24.43 -36.52 -2.01
C ASP A 442 -23.99 -35.71 -0.79
N HIS A 443 -24.28 -34.41 -0.82
CA HIS A 443 -24.12 -33.54 0.34
C HIS A 443 -25.49 -33.08 0.82
N PHE A 444 -25.74 -33.26 2.11
CA PHE A 444 -26.98 -32.87 2.75
C PHE A 444 -26.75 -31.68 3.67
N TYR A 445 -27.61 -30.67 3.52
CA TYR A 445 -27.57 -29.42 4.26
C TYR A 445 -28.84 -29.24 5.08
N THR A 446 -28.70 -28.99 6.37
CA THR A 446 -29.83 -28.77 7.27
C THR A 446 -29.56 -27.75 8.37
N ALA A 447 -30.54 -26.89 8.62
CA ALA A 447 -30.59 -26.00 9.77
C ALA A 447 -31.33 -26.62 10.97
N GLY A 448 -31.97 -27.79 10.79
CA GLY A 448 -32.77 -28.45 11.81
C GLY A 448 -31.90 -29.24 12.79
N ALA A 449 -31.82 -28.78 14.05
CA ALA A 449 -30.99 -29.43 15.08
C ALA A 449 -31.38 -30.91 15.33
N ASP A 450 -32.68 -31.24 15.25
CA ASP A 450 -33.15 -32.62 15.41
C ASP A 450 -32.86 -33.48 14.17
N GLU A 451 -32.93 -32.92 12.97
CA GLU A 451 -32.57 -33.61 11.72
C GLU A 451 -31.06 -33.90 11.68
N ALA A 452 -30.24 -32.91 12.02
CA ALA A 452 -28.80 -33.08 12.16
C ALA A 452 -28.45 -34.15 13.22
N ARG A 453 -29.08 -34.10 14.40
CA ARG A 453 -28.87 -35.10 15.46
C ARG A 453 -29.28 -36.48 14.98
N HIS A 454 -30.43 -36.60 14.32
CA HIS A 454 -30.89 -37.87 13.78
C HIS A 454 -29.88 -38.46 12.79
N LEU A 455 -29.35 -37.66 11.84
CA LEU A 455 -28.34 -38.10 10.88
C LEU A 455 -27.03 -38.57 11.55
N MET A 456 -26.63 -37.93 12.65
CA MET A 456 -25.48 -38.37 13.46
C MET A 456 -25.77 -39.68 14.23
N GLU A 457 -26.99 -39.84 14.74
CA GLU A 457 -27.40 -40.97 15.59
C GLU A 457 -27.71 -42.24 14.80
N ILE A 458 -28.33 -42.13 13.62
CA ILE A 458 -28.73 -43.30 12.82
C ILE A 458 -27.54 -44.14 12.36
N GLY A 459 -26.31 -43.62 12.45
CA GLY A 459 -25.07 -44.35 12.18
C GLY A 459 -25.11 -45.08 10.84
N GLY A 460 -24.70 -44.43 9.75
CA GLY A 460 -24.86 -44.98 8.41
C GLY A 460 -23.98 -44.33 7.35
N ALA A 461 -24.52 -44.18 6.14
CA ALA A 461 -23.81 -43.64 4.98
C ALA A 461 -23.44 -42.15 5.10
N TRP A 462 -24.09 -41.40 6.02
CA TRP A 462 -23.88 -39.97 6.24
C TRP A 462 -22.77 -39.69 7.25
N GLN A 463 -21.77 -38.94 6.82
CA GLN A 463 -20.66 -38.45 7.63
C GLN A 463 -20.86 -36.97 7.92
N TYR A 464 -20.84 -36.58 9.19
CA TYR A 464 -20.93 -35.17 9.56
C TYR A 464 -19.62 -34.45 9.22
N GLU A 465 -19.73 -33.35 8.47
CA GLU A 465 -18.58 -32.56 8.01
C GLU A 465 -18.45 -31.21 8.72
N GLY A 466 -19.36 -30.89 9.64
CA GLY A 466 -19.35 -29.63 10.38
C GLY A 466 -20.41 -28.63 9.91
N ARG A 467 -20.25 -27.40 10.38
CA ARG A 467 -21.02 -26.24 9.93
C ARG A 467 -20.52 -25.83 8.54
N ALA A 468 -21.43 -25.74 7.56
CA ALA A 468 -21.12 -25.18 6.24
C ALA A 468 -21.16 -23.65 6.25
N PHE A 469 -22.23 -23.08 6.76
CA PHE A 469 -22.43 -21.63 6.85
C PHE A 469 -23.55 -21.30 7.85
N ASN A 470 -23.79 -20.01 8.10
CA ASN A 470 -25.02 -19.57 8.75
C ASN A 470 -26.06 -19.15 7.71
N ALA A 471 -27.32 -19.42 8.01
CA ALA A 471 -28.48 -18.98 7.25
C ALA A 471 -29.56 -18.46 8.21
N TYR A 472 -30.75 -18.15 7.71
CA TYR A 472 -31.86 -17.64 8.51
C TYR A 472 -32.83 -18.78 8.83
N GLY A 473 -33.11 -19.00 10.12
CA GLY A 473 -34.00 -20.09 10.56
C GLY A 473 -35.48 -19.80 10.29
N THR A 474 -35.83 -18.52 10.21
CA THR A 474 -37.17 -18.00 9.95
C THR A 474 -37.11 -16.95 8.84
N GLN A 475 -38.25 -16.70 8.21
CA GLN A 475 -38.35 -15.65 7.21
C GLN A 475 -38.15 -14.28 7.87
N ALA A 476 -37.23 -13.50 7.32
CA ALA A 476 -36.97 -12.11 7.69
C ALA A 476 -36.98 -11.20 6.45
N ASP A 477 -37.03 -9.89 6.66
CA ASP A 477 -36.91 -8.92 5.58
C ASP A 477 -35.54 -9.08 4.88
N GLY A 478 -35.56 -9.04 3.54
CA GLY A 478 -34.36 -9.27 2.72
C GLY A 478 -33.97 -10.75 2.57
N THR A 479 -34.82 -11.69 2.99
CA THR A 479 -34.59 -13.13 2.82
C THR A 479 -35.61 -13.80 1.90
N THR A 480 -35.20 -14.89 1.26
CA THR A 480 -36.05 -15.80 0.48
C THR A 480 -35.92 -17.24 0.98
N ALA A 481 -36.90 -18.08 0.71
CA ALA A 481 -36.88 -19.48 1.14
C ALA A 481 -35.98 -20.32 0.22
N LEU A 482 -35.15 -21.19 0.82
CA LEU A 482 -34.42 -22.23 0.10
C LEU A 482 -35.20 -23.54 0.14
N TYR A 483 -35.59 -24.04 -1.04
CA TYR A 483 -36.41 -25.22 -1.22
C TYR A 483 -35.54 -26.47 -1.39
N ARG A 484 -35.86 -27.56 -0.69
CA ARG A 484 -35.14 -28.85 -0.77
C ARG A 484 -35.96 -29.91 -1.49
N PHE A 485 -35.27 -30.70 -2.31
CA PHE A 485 -35.83 -31.80 -3.08
C PHE A 485 -34.93 -33.02 -2.99
N LEU A 486 -35.53 -34.21 -2.93
CA LEU A 486 -34.84 -35.49 -3.06
C LEU A 486 -35.06 -36.06 -4.46
N ASN A 487 -33.98 -36.29 -5.21
CA ASN A 487 -34.05 -37.04 -6.45
C ASN A 487 -34.31 -38.52 -6.12
N THR A 488 -35.46 -39.04 -6.56
CA THR A 488 -35.90 -40.41 -6.26
C THR A 488 -35.17 -41.48 -7.08
N GLU A 489 -34.44 -41.09 -8.14
CA GLU A 489 -33.65 -41.99 -8.96
C GLU A 489 -32.20 -42.10 -8.46
N SER A 490 -31.53 -40.97 -8.21
CA SER A 490 -30.12 -40.93 -7.78
C SER A 490 -29.95 -40.97 -6.26
N GLY A 491 -30.98 -40.61 -5.48
CA GLY A 491 -30.89 -40.44 -4.03
C GLY A 491 -30.08 -39.21 -3.60
N THR A 492 -29.95 -38.21 -4.48
CA THR A 492 -29.21 -36.95 -4.25
C THR A 492 -30.15 -35.79 -3.97
N HIS A 493 -29.67 -34.77 -3.25
CA HIS A 493 -30.49 -33.60 -2.94
C HIS A 493 -30.26 -32.45 -3.91
N PHE A 494 -31.32 -31.67 -4.12
CA PHE A 494 -31.30 -30.44 -4.90
C PHE A 494 -31.89 -29.29 -4.08
N TYR A 495 -31.24 -28.13 -4.18
CA TYR A 495 -31.58 -26.93 -3.44
C TYR A 495 -31.72 -25.74 -4.39
N THR A 496 -32.77 -24.94 -4.23
CA THR A 496 -32.94 -23.71 -5.01
C THR A 496 -33.69 -22.64 -4.23
N ALA A 497 -33.30 -21.39 -4.41
CA ALA A 497 -34.04 -20.21 -3.98
C ALA A 497 -34.86 -19.58 -5.11
N ASP A 498 -34.63 -20.03 -6.36
CA ASP A 498 -35.33 -19.56 -7.54
C ASP A 498 -36.71 -20.23 -7.64
N ILE A 499 -37.76 -19.41 -7.63
CA ILE A 499 -39.14 -19.88 -7.70
C ILE A 499 -39.43 -20.56 -9.05
N ALA A 500 -38.92 -20.06 -10.16
CA ALA A 500 -39.12 -20.68 -11.47
C ALA A 500 -38.42 -22.03 -11.56
N GLU A 501 -37.21 -22.15 -11.01
CA GLU A 501 -36.47 -23.41 -10.95
C GLU A 501 -37.19 -24.43 -10.06
N LYS A 502 -37.65 -24.00 -8.88
CA LYS A 502 -38.48 -24.81 -7.98
C LYS A 502 -39.72 -25.37 -8.69
N GLU A 503 -40.49 -24.52 -9.36
CA GLU A 503 -41.70 -24.95 -10.07
C GLU A 503 -41.39 -25.90 -11.24
N ALA A 504 -40.26 -25.73 -11.92
CA ALA A 504 -39.80 -26.64 -12.96
C ALA A 504 -39.40 -28.02 -12.39
N VAL A 505 -38.66 -28.05 -11.27
CA VAL A 505 -38.25 -29.30 -10.60
C VAL A 505 -39.47 -30.07 -10.08
N MET A 506 -40.47 -29.37 -9.53
CA MET A 506 -41.75 -29.99 -9.11
C MET A 506 -42.48 -30.69 -10.27
N GLN A 507 -42.33 -30.21 -11.49
CA GLN A 507 -42.99 -30.78 -12.68
C GLN A 507 -42.19 -31.90 -13.35
N SER A 508 -40.92 -32.09 -12.98
CA SER A 508 -40.01 -33.05 -13.62
C SER A 508 -40.39 -34.53 -13.40
N GLY A 509 -41.08 -34.83 -12.29
CA GLY A 509 -41.47 -36.20 -11.91
C GLY A 509 -40.36 -37.05 -11.28
N TYR A 510 -39.12 -36.56 -11.25
CA TYR A 510 -37.96 -37.28 -10.67
C TYR A 510 -37.67 -36.90 -9.21
N PHE A 511 -38.18 -35.75 -8.77
CA PHE A 511 -37.89 -35.17 -7.47
C PHE A 511 -39.10 -35.20 -6.54
N SER A 512 -38.87 -35.60 -5.30
CA SER A 512 -39.82 -35.42 -4.19
C SER A 512 -39.53 -34.10 -3.49
N TYR A 513 -40.53 -33.23 -3.38
CA TYR A 513 -40.41 -31.96 -2.64
C TYR A 513 -40.42 -32.23 -1.13
N GLU A 514 -39.39 -31.73 -0.43
CA GLU A 514 -39.21 -31.95 1.01
C GLU A 514 -39.55 -30.72 1.86
N GLY A 515 -39.82 -29.57 1.23
CA GLY A 515 -40.19 -28.34 1.91
C GLY A 515 -39.13 -27.25 1.86
N ILE A 516 -39.28 -26.27 2.75
CA ILE A 516 -38.30 -25.20 2.98
C ILE A 516 -37.23 -25.77 3.91
N ALA A 517 -35.96 -25.73 3.49
CA ALA A 517 -34.84 -26.13 4.32
C ALA A 517 -34.48 -25.05 5.36
N PHE A 518 -34.35 -23.81 4.90
CA PHE A 518 -34.04 -22.60 5.67
C PHE A 518 -34.22 -21.38 4.75
N TYR A 519 -33.96 -20.17 5.25
CA TYR A 519 -34.05 -18.92 4.50
C TYR A 519 -32.64 -18.36 4.23
N VAL A 520 -32.49 -17.70 3.09
CA VAL A 520 -31.22 -17.23 2.51
C VAL A 520 -31.37 -15.78 2.08
N THR A 521 -30.28 -15.04 1.90
CA THR A 521 -30.35 -13.64 1.43
C THR A 521 -30.97 -13.60 0.03
N ALA A 522 -31.91 -12.68 -0.18
CA ALA A 522 -32.73 -12.59 -1.39
C ALA A 522 -31.97 -12.11 -2.64
#